data_AF-M3I0B3-F1
#
_entry.id   AF-M3I0B3-F1
#
_cell.length_a   1.000
_cell.length_b   1.000
_cell.length_c   1.000
_cell.angle_alpha   90.00
_cell.angle_beta   90.00
_cell.angle_gamma   90.00
#
_symmetry.space_group_name_H-M   'P 1'
#
loop_
_entity.id
_entity.type
_entity.pdbx_description
1 polymer ?
#
loop_
_entity_poly.entity_id
_entity_poly.type
_entity_poly.pdbx_seq_one_letter_code
_entity_poly.pdbx_strand_id
1 'polypeptide(L)'
;MLSADAWIHPVKEFTKTISRALEYTKEHLVLLGIKPNRPEIGYGYIEAGKSTDACFAVKSFYEKPDVKTALKYIKKKNFYWNPGIFYGELL
;
A
#
# COMPACT_ATOMS: atom_id res chain seq x y z
N MET A 1 4.13 -11.44 4.03
CA MET A 1 5.52 -10.95 3.95
C MET A 1 5.59 -9.56 4.57
N LEU A 2 6.52 -9.36 5.49
CA LEU A 2 6.80 -8.09 6.17
C LEU A 2 8.33 -7.96 6.26
N SER A 3 8.87 -6.75 6.04
CA SER A 3 10.31 -6.49 6.20
C SER A 3 10.72 -6.48 7.68
N ALA A 4 11.85 -7.10 8.01
CA ALA A 4 12.31 -7.25 9.39
C ALA A 4 12.85 -5.95 10.02
N ASP A 5 13.22 -4.99 9.18
CA ASP A 5 13.72 -3.66 9.54
C ASP A 5 12.62 -2.57 9.55
N ALA A 6 11.37 -2.95 9.26
CA ALA A 6 10.26 -2.02 9.25
C ALA A 6 9.95 -1.51 10.67
N TRP A 7 9.87 -0.20 10.83
CA TRP A 7 9.35 0.42 12.05
C TRP A 7 7.85 0.68 11.93
N ILE A 8 7.05 0.06 12.79
CA ILE A 8 5.58 0.08 12.72
C ILE A 8 5.00 0.61 14.03
N HIS A 9 4.29 1.73 13.93
CA HIS A 9 3.57 2.32 15.06
C HIS A 9 2.31 3.07 14.57
N PRO A 10 1.15 2.93 15.25
CA PRO A 10 0.88 2.07 16.40
C PRO A 10 0.56 0.62 15.99
N VAL A 11 1.10 -0.35 16.75
CA VAL A 11 0.93 -1.80 16.46
C VAL A 11 -0.54 -2.23 16.43
N LYS A 12 -1.39 -1.64 17.29
CA LYS A 12 -2.82 -1.97 17.35
C LYS A 12 -3.55 -1.73 16.02
N GLU A 13 -3.32 -0.56 15.39
CA GLU A 13 -3.95 -0.22 14.11
C GLU A 13 -3.38 -1.06 12.96
N PHE A 14 -2.08 -1.37 13.04
CA PHE A 14 -1.45 -2.29 12.10
C PHE A 14 -2.08 -3.69 12.14
N THR A 15 -2.22 -4.28 13.34
CA THR A 15 -2.84 -5.59 13.50
C THR A 15 -4.28 -5.60 13.00
N LYS A 16 -5.07 -4.56 13.30
CA LYS A 16 -6.44 -4.42 12.79
C LYS A 16 -6.48 -4.37 11.25
N THR A 17 -5.54 -3.66 10.65
CA THR A 17 -5.42 -3.55 9.19
C THR A 17 -5.06 -4.91 8.57
N ILE A 18 -4.14 -5.67 9.18
CA ILE A 18 -3.78 -7.01 8.71
C ILE A 18 -4.97 -7.96 8.83
N SER A 19 -5.67 -7.99 9.97
CA SER A 19 -6.84 -8.86 10.16
C SER A 19 -7.86 -8.66 9.04
N ARG A 20 -8.12 -7.39 8.68
CA ARG A 20 -8.99 -7.06 7.54
C ARG A 20 -8.43 -7.51 6.20
N ALA A 21 -7.13 -7.36 5.98
CA ALA A 21 -6.48 -7.80 4.73
C ALA A 21 -6.56 -9.32 4.53
N LEU A 22 -6.41 -10.10 5.61
CA LEU A 22 -6.47 -11.56 5.58
C LEU A 22 -7.84 -12.12 5.18
N GLU A 23 -8.93 -11.36 5.36
CA GLU A 23 -10.26 -11.77 4.89
C GLU A 23 -10.34 -11.87 3.36
N TYR A 24 -9.42 -11.22 2.63
CA TYR A 24 -9.41 -11.15 1.16
C TYR A 24 -8.34 -12.03 0.51
N THR A 25 -7.49 -12.72 1.28
CA THR A 25 -6.32 -13.43 0.72
C THR A 25 -6.63 -14.72 -0.03
N LYS A 26 -7.86 -15.24 0.12
CA LYS A 26 -8.31 -16.46 -0.59
C LYS A 26 -8.37 -16.28 -2.10
N GLU A 27 -8.76 -15.10 -2.55
CA GLU A 27 -8.95 -14.81 -3.98
C GLU A 27 -7.98 -13.76 -4.50
N HIS A 28 -7.28 -13.04 -3.61
CA HIS A 28 -6.49 -11.86 -3.97
C HIS A 28 -5.13 -11.84 -3.28
N LEU A 29 -4.12 -11.33 -4.00
CA LEU A 29 -2.91 -10.82 -3.38
C LEU A 29 -3.20 -9.43 -2.82
N VAL A 30 -3.09 -9.27 -1.51
CA VAL A 30 -3.39 -8.02 -0.80
C VAL A 30 -2.08 -7.34 -0.40
N LEU A 31 -2.02 -6.03 -0.56
CA LEU A 31 -0.90 -5.19 -0.11
C LEU A 31 -1.39 -4.05 0.76
N LEU A 32 -0.53 -3.55 1.64
CA LEU A 32 -0.84 -2.37 2.46
C LEU A 32 -0.36 -1.10 1.76
N GLY A 33 -1.18 -0.04 1.81
CA GLY A 33 -0.82 1.28 1.30
C GLY A 33 -0.74 2.32 2.41
N ILE A 34 0.32 3.12 2.43
CA ILE A 34 0.46 4.24 3.39
C ILE A 34 0.11 5.56 2.71
N LYS A 35 -0.71 6.40 3.34
CA LYS A 35 -0.99 7.73 2.81
C LYS A 35 0.30 8.57 2.76
N PRO A 36 0.70 9.08 1.59
CA PRO A 36 1.92 9.86 1.47
C PRO A 36 1.74 11.23 2.12
N ASN A 37 2.76 11.71 2.82
CA ASN A 37 2.79 13.04 3.42
C ASN A 37 3.87 13.97 2.81
N ARG A 38 4.72 13.44 1.93
CA ARG A 38 5.79 14.16 1.21
C ARG A 38 6.11 13.45 -0.11
N PRO A 39 6.67 14.12 -1.13
CA PRO A 39 7.06 13.49 -2.40
C PRO A 39 8.34 12.65 -2.24
N GLU A 40 8.21 11.49 -1.58
CA GLU A 40 9.32 10.55 -1.43
C GLU A 40 9.67 9.91 -2.77
N ILE A 41 10.96 9.82 -3.09
CA ILE A 41 11.47 9.26 -4.35
C ILE A 41 12.12 7.88 -4.16
N GLY A 42 12.41 7.51 -2.90
CA GLY A 42 12.97 6.20 -2.55
C GLY A 42 11.92 5.08 -2.44
N TYR A 43 10.63 5.40 -2.45
CA TYR A 43 9.54 4.44 -2.26
C TYR A 43 8.81 4.09 -3.56
N GLY A 44 8.19 2.91 -3.57
CA GLY A 44 7.15 2.58 -4.53
C GLY A 44 5.84 3.30 -4.23
N TYR A 45 5.03 3.53 -5.26
CA TYR A 45 3.71 4.13 -5.21
C TYR A 45 2.67 3.20 -5.82
N ILE A 46 1.52 3.11 -5.16
CA ILE A 46 0.34 2.37 -5.60
C ILE A 46 -0.74 3.39 -5.97
N GLU A 47 -1.21 3.34 -7.21
CA GLU A 47 -2.43 4.04 -7.63
C GLU A 47 -3.64 3.15 -7.29
N ALA A 48 -4.49 3.62 -6.39
CA ALA A 48 -5.76 2.99 -6.09
C ALA A 48 -6.77 3.24 -7.21
N GLY A 49 -7.44 2.17 -7.62
CA GLY A 49 -8.55 2.16 -8.56
C GLY A 49 -9.90 2.15 -7.83
N LYS A 50 -10.81 1.31 -8.31
CA LYS A 50 -12.17 1.19 -7.76
C LYS A 50 -12.12 0.67 -6.32
N SER A 51 -12.90 1.29 -5.43
CA SER A 51 -13.13 0.76 -4.08
C SER A 51 -13.93 -0.53 -4.19
N THR A 52 -13.47 -1.57 -3.51
CA THR A 52 -14.30 -2.69 -3.02
C THR A 52 -14.67 -2.38 -1.57
N ASP A 53 -15.70 -3.00 -1.00
CA ASP A 53 -16.28 -2.66 0.31
C ASP A 53 -15.26 -2.29 1.41
N ALA A 54 -14.11 -2.96 1.40
CA ALA A 54 -13.03 -2.76 2.35
C ALA A 54 -11.68 -2.31 1.81
N CYS A 55 -11.46 -2.44 0.51
CA CYS A 55 -10.14 -2.29 -0.10
C CYS A 55 -10.25 -1.48 -1.39
N PHE A 56 -9.12 -1.25 -2.05
CA PHE A 56 -9.10 -0.69 -3.38
C PHE A 56 -8.47 -1.71 -4.32
N ALA A 57 -9.05 -1.87 -5.50
CA ALA A 57 -8.35 -2.54 -6.58
C ALA A 57 -7.10 -1.75 -6.93
N VAL A 58 -5.96 -2.42 -7.09
CA VAL A 58 -4.72 -1.77 -7.53
C VAL A 58 -4.86 -1.44 -9.01
N LYS A 59 -4.74 -0.15 -9.36
CA LYS A 59 -4.79 0.30 -10.76
C LYS A 59 -3.41 0.23 -11.42
N SER A 60 -2.36 0.66 -10.70
CA SER A 60 -0.99 0.62 -11.20
C SER A 60 0.02 0.75 -10.06
N PHE A 61 1.23 0.26 -10.32
CA PHE A 61 2.36 0.33 -9.40
C PHE A 61 3.53 1.08 -10.07
N TYR A 62 4.20 1.96 -9.34
CA TYR A 62 5.34 2.73 -9.81
C TYR A 62 6.47 2.67 -8.80
N GLU A 63 7.66 2.22 -9.21
CA GLU A 63 8.82 2.14 -8.31
C GLU A 63 9.70 3.38 -8.44
N LYS A 64 9.99 4.03 -7.31
CA LYS A 64 10.99 5.12 -7.18
C LYS A 64 10.88 6.20 -8.26
N PRO A 65 9.72 6.90 -8.33
CA PRO A 65 9.52 7.95 -9.33
C PRO A 65 10.45 9.15 -9.11
N ASP A 66 10.66 9.95 -10.15
CA ASP A 66 11.31 11.25 -10.00
C ASP A 66 10.45 12.22 -9.15
N VAL A 67 11.08 13.29 -8.65
CA VAL A 67 10.43 14.27 -7.76
C VAL A 67 9.21 14.96 -8.40
N LYS A 68 9.23 15.28 -9.70
CA LYS A 68 8.11 15.92 -10.39
C LYS A 68 6.93 14.96 -10.48
N THR A 69 7.20 13.67 -10.68
CA THR A 69 6.21 12.61 -10.74
C THR A 69 5.63 12.31 -9.35
N ALA A 70 6.46 12.18 -8.31
CA ALA A 70 6.01 12.02 -6.93
C ALA A 70 5.09 13.17 -6.47
N LEU A 71 5.43 14.42 -6.82
CA LEU A 71 4.58 15.60 -6.55
C LEU A 71 3.20 15.49 -7.22
N LYS A 72 3.11 14.93 -8.43
CA LYS A 72 1.83 14.70 -9.10
C LYS A 72 1.01 13.63 -8.39
N TYR A 73 1.64 12.55 -7.95
CA TYR A 73 0.96 11.43 -7.27
C TYR A 73 0.27 11.88 -5.99
N ILE A 74 0.95 12.64 -5.14
CA ILE A 74 0.40 13.10 -3.85
C ILE A 74 -0.79 14.05 -4.04
N LYS A 75 -0.78 14.84 -5.12
CA LYS A 75 -1.90 15.73 -5.46
C LYS A 75 -3.17 14.97 -5.86
N LYS A 76 -3.05 13.77 -6.44
CA LYS A 76 -4.20 12.98 -6.94
C LYS A 76 -5.00 12.31 -5.82
N LYS A 77 -4.49 12.26 -4.57
CA LYS A 77 -5.13 11.68 -3.37
C LYS A 77 -5.52 10.19 -3.43
N ASN A 78 -5.41 9.53 -4.60
CA ASN A 78 -5.59 8.10 -4.78
C ASN A 78 -4.26 7.34 -4.89
N PHE A 79 -3.15 7.97 -4.50
CA PHE A 79 -1.83 7.35 -4.46
C PHE A 79 -1.40 7.06 -3.02
N TYR A 80 -0.78 5.91 -2.84
CA TYR A 80 -0.28 5.41 -1.56
C TYR A 80 1.18 4.97 -1.72
N TRP A 81 2.00 5.10 -0.68
CA TRP A 81 3.31 4.46 -0.68
C TRP A 81 3.18 2.96 -0.49
N ASN A 82 4.04 2.19 -1.16
CA ASN A 82 4.23 0.77 -0.92
C ASN A 82 5.26 0.55 0.21
N PRO A 83 4.86 0.03 1.38
CA PRO A 83 5.76 -0.33 2.46
C PRO A 83 6.42 -1.70 2.25
N GLY A 84 6.15 -2.41 1.15
CA GLY A 84 6.70 -3.74 0.89
C GLY A 84 6.01 -4.85 1.70
N ILE A 85 4.76 -4.64 2.12
CA ILE A 85 3.99 -5.60 2.92
C ILE A 85 2.90 -6.23 2.05
N PHE A 86 2.93 -7.55 1.94
CA PHE A 86 2.04 -8.33 1.06
C PHE A 86 1.50 -9.57 1.79
N TYR A 87 0.27 -9.95 1.50
CA TYR A 87 -0.39 -11.14 2.02
C TYR A 87 -1.15 -11.84 0.90
N GLY A 88 -1.05 -13.17 0.84
CA GLY A 88 -1.77 -14.00 -0.11
C GLY A 88 -1.71 -15.45 0.37
N GLU A 89 -2.67 -16.25 -0.06
CA GLU A 89 -2.61 -17.70 0.11
C GLU A 89 -1.80 -18.31 -1.04
N LEU A 90 -0.92 -19.26 -0.71
CA LEU A 90 -0.26 -20.11 -1.69
C LEU A 90 -1.13 -21.35 -1.89
N LEU A 91 -1.25 -21.80 -3.14
CA LEU A 91 -1.88 -23.07 -3.48
C LEU A 91 -1.08 -24.26 -2.95
#